data_AF-A0A8J7UL13-F1
#
_entry.id   AF-A0A8J7UL13-F1
#
_cell.length_a   1.000
_cell.length_b   1.000
_cell.length_c   1.000
_cell.angle_alpha   90.00
_cell.angle_beta   90.00
_cell.angle_gamma   90.00
#
_symmetry.space_group_name_H-M   'P 1'
#
loop_
_entity.id
_entity.type
_entity.pdbx_description
1 polymer ?
#
loop_
_entity_poly.entity_id
_entity_poly.type
_entity_poly.pdbx_seq_one_letter_code
_entity_poly.pdbx_strand_id
1 'polypeptide(L)'
;MTRTREVNAANHAREESLPKTSAATVSAMLSELIETHIVKCDEAFPHPDDCPAHVISNVHKTAARIQSIRTSRTGACHLIELALDDGTSFTIRVEEV
;
A
#
# COMPACT_ATOMS: atom_id res chain seq x y z
N MET A 1 58.31 -7.83 -26.69
CA MET A 1 58.67 -7.30 -25.35
C MET A 1 58.51 -5.78 -25.40
N THR A 2 57.78 -5.03 -24.56
CA THR A 2 56.76 -5.25 -23.53
C THR A 2 56.21 -3.84 -23.19
N ARG A 3 54.91 -3.74 -22.88
CA ARG A 3 54.29 -2.72 -21.99
C ARG A 3 54.18 -1.25 -22.45
N THR A 4 52.94 -0.88 -22.80
CA THR A 4 52.27 0.32 -22.27
C THR A 4 50.81 -0.07 -21.99
N ARG A 5 50.54 -0.86 -20.93
CA ARG A 5 49.82 -0.42 -19.71
C ARG A 5 48.71 0.60 -20.03
N GLU A 6 47.51 0.10 -20.31
CA GLU A 6 46.41 0.07 -19.33
C GLU A 6 46.14 1.44 -18.70
N VAL A 7 45.36 2.24 -19.41
CA VAL A 7 44.48 3.23 -18.78
C VAL A 7 43.09 3.11 -19.38
N ASN A 8 42.58 1.87 -19.49
CA ASN A 8 41.14 1.66 -19.35
C ASN A 8 40.84 1.81 -17.87
N ALA A 9 40.88 3.07 -17.40
CA ALA A 9 40.33 3.44 -16.12
C ALA A 9 38.89 2.97 -16.15
N ALA A 10 38.62 1.94 -15.35
CA ALA A 10 37.33 1.35 -15.17
C ALA A 10 36.35 2.44 -14.73
N ASN A 11 35.69 3.07 -15.70
CA ASN A 11 34.34 3.57 -15.51
C ASN A 11 33.43 2.35 -15.42
N HIS A 12 33.62 1.55 -14.36
CA HIS A 12 32.48 0.94 -13.70
C HIS A 12 31.70 2.12 -13.15
N ALA A 13 30.80 2.66 -13.98
CA ALA A 13 29.60 3.28 -13.48
C ALA A 13 29.09 2.33 -12.40
N ARG A 14 29.26 2.72 -11.14
CA ARG A 14 28.47 2.13 -10.06
C ARG A 14 27.06 2.38 -10.54
N GLU A 15 26.37 1.32 -10.96
CA GLU A 15 24.92 1.36 -10.98
C GLU A 15 24.55 1.71 -9.55
N GLU A 16 24.33 2.99 -9.30
CA GLU A 16 23.65 3.45 -8.11
C GLU A 16 22.26 2.83 -8.22
N SER A 17 22.15 1.61 -7.71
CA SER A 17 20.87 0.92 -7.63
C SER A 17 19.97 1.86 -6.85
N LEU A 18 18.97 2.43 -7.54
CA LEU A 18 18.01 3.30 -6.90
C LEU A 18 17.48 2.60 -5.64
N PRO A 19 17.25 3.34 -4.53
CA PRO A 19 16.68 2.73 -3.34
C PRO A 19 15.42 1.96 -3.70
N LYS A 20 15.35 0.68 -3.33
CA LYS A 20 14.13 -0.12 -3.51
C LYS A 20 13.02 0.50 -2.66
N THR A 21 11.80 0.56 -3.21
CA THR A 21 10.61 0.91 -2.43
C THR A 21 10.44 -0.09 -1.30
N SER A 22 10.43 0.40 -0.06
CA SER A 22 10.26 -0.47 1.11
C SER A 22 8.81 -0.94 1.26
N ALA A 23 8.60 -2.10 1.89
CA ALA A 23 7.27 -2.58 2.25
C ALA A 23 6.53 -1.58 3.16
N ALA A 24 7.26 -0.83 4.01
CA ALA A 24 6.68 0.22 4.83
C ALA A 24 6.08 1.36 3.99
N THR A 25 6.78 1.77 2.92
CA THR A 25 6.32 2.81 2.00
C THR A 25 5.04 2.38 1.28
N VAL A 26 4.99 1.14 0.78
CA VAL A 26 3.79 0.61 0.13
C VAL A 26 2.64 0.48 1.13
N SER A 27 2.91 0.01 2.35
CA SER A 27 1.90 -0.10 3.41
C SER A 27 1.32 1.27 3.79
N ALA A 28 2.16 2.30 3.88
CA ALA A 28 1.72 3.67 4.16
C ALA A 28 0.83 4.19 3.03
N MET A 29 1.29 4.08 1.78
CA MET A 29 0.54 4.51 0.60
C MET A 29 -0.84 3.82 0.51
N LEU A 30 -0.91 2.51 0.73
CA LEU A 30 -2.19 1.79 0.73
C LEU A 30 -3.12 2.27 1.85
N SER A 31 -2.58 2.52 3.05
CA SER A 31 -3.38 3.01 4.18
C SER A 31 -3.94 4.40 3.87
N GLU A 32 -3.10 5.32 3.39
CA GLU A 32 -3.50 6.68 2.99
C GLU A 32 -4.56 6.65 1.87
N LEU A 33 -4.42 5.75 0.89
CA LEU A 33 -5.39 5.59 -0.19
C LEU A 33 -6.75 5.14 0.34
N ILE A 34 -6.78 4.18 1.27
CA ILE A 34 -8.02 3.66 1.87
C ILE A 34 -8.64 4.74 2.76
N GLU A 35 -7.85 5.43 3.58
CA GLU A 35 -8.33 6.55 4.42
C GLU A 35 -8.93 7.67 3.57
N THR A 36 -8.27 8.03 2.47
CA THR A 36 -8.77 9.03 1.53
C THR A 36 -10.08 8.57 0.89
N HIS A 37 -10.20 7.29 0.52
CA HIS A 37 -11.43 6.72 -0.02
C HIS A 37 -12.59 6.83 0.98
N ILE A 38 -12.36 6.48 2.24
CA ILE A 38 -13.37 6.62 3.32
C ILE A 38 -13.85 8.08 3.41
N VAL A 39 -12.92 9.02 3.52
CA VAL A 39 -13.25 10.45 3.61
C VAL A 39 -14.04 10.91 2.39
N LYS A 40 -13.67 10.47 1.18
CA LYS A 40 -14.39 10.85 -0.04
C LYS A 40 -15.78 10.23 -0.15
N CYS A 41 -15.98 9.02 0.33
CA CYS A 41 -17.31 8.44 0.44
C CYS A 41 -18.17 9.25 1.42
N ASP A 42 -17.63 9.60 2.58
CA ASP A 42 -18.34 10.33 3.63
C ASP A 42 -18.68 11.78 3.26
N GLU A 43 -17.79 12.46 2.51
CA GLU A 43 -17.98 13.86 2.09
C GLU A 43 -18.92 14.01 0.87
N ALA A 44 -19.08 12.97 0.06
CA ALA A 44 -19.76 13.09 -1.24
C ALA A 44 -21.28 13.29 -1.13
N PHE A 45 -21.88 13.11 0.06
CA PHE A 45 -23.33 13.08 0.23
C PHE A 45 -23.79 14.02 1.36
N PRO A 46 -24.79 14.88 1.09
CA PRO A 46 -25.26 15.88 2.05
C PRO A 46 -26.06 15.28 3.22
N HIS A 47 -26.53 14.03 3.11
CA HIS A 47 -27.20 13.31 4.19
C HIS A 47 -26.43 12.01 4.52
N PRO A 48 -26.27 11.67 5.81
CA PRO A 48 -25.59 10.44 6.24
C PRO A 48 -26.20 9.15 5.66
N ASP A 49 -27.52 9.14 5.45
CA ASP A 49 -28.24 7.99 4.90
C ASP A 49 -28.01 7.79 3.39
N ASP A 50 -27.53 8.83 2.70
CA ASP A 50 -27.20 8.78 1.27
C ASP A 50 -25.74 8.35 1.03
N CYS A 51 -24.93 8.21 2.09
CA CYS A 51 -23.53 7.85 1.96
C CYS A 51 -23.40 6.37 1.51
N PRO A 52 -22.82 6.10 0.32
CA PRO A 52 -22.60 4.76 -0.15
C PRO A 52 -21.59 4.04 0.76
N ALA A 53 -21.74 2.72 0.85
CA ALA A 53 -20.79 1.89 1.56
C ALA A 53 -19.37 1.99 0.95
N HIS A 54 -18.35 1.84 1.77
CA HIS A 54 -16.95 1.95 1.32
C HIS A 54 -16.56 0.76 0.42
N VAL A 55 -17.13 -0.42 0.67
CA VAL A 55 -16.90 -1.64 -0.09
C VAL A 55 -18.23 -2.12 -0.65
N ILE A 56 -18.32 -2.28 -1.98
CA ILE A 56 -19.55 -2.68 -2.67
C ILE A 56 -19.24 -3.78 -3.68
N SER A 57 -20.03 -4.86 -3.67
CA SER A 57 -20.01 -5.89 -4.72
C SER A 57 -21.39 -6.09 -5.32
N ASN A 58 -21.58 -5.58 -6.54
CA ASN A 58 -22.83 -5.76 -7.28
C ASN A 58 -23.09 -7.23 -7.68
N VAL A 59 -22.04 -8.03 -7.80
CA VAL A 59 -22.11 -9.46 -8.11
C VAL A 59 -22.60 -10.25 -6.90
N HIS A 60 -22.01 -10.01 -5.74
CA HIS A 60 -22.34 -10.74 -4.51
C HIS A 60 -23.48 -10.11 -3.69
N LYS A 61 -23.98 -8.94 -4.11
CA LYS A 61 -25.02 -8.16 -3.41
C LYS A 61 -24.64 -7.82 -1.98
N THR A 62 -23.37 -7.51 -1.75
CA THR A 62 -22.83 -7.11 -0.45
C THR A 62 -22.37 -5.67 -0.48
N ALA A 63 -22.53 -4.99 0.66
CA ALA A 63 -22.07 -3.64 0.88
C ALA A 63 -21.71 -3.48 2.37
N ALA A 64 -20.57 -2.89 2.67
CA ALA A 64 -20.11 -2.70 4.05
C ALA A 64 -19.23 -1.43 4.19
N ARG A 65 -19.25 -0.84 5.38
CA ARG A 65 -18.41 0.31 5.74
C ARG A 65 -17.17 -0.17 6.46
N ILE A 66 -16.03 0.40 6.11
CA ILE A 66 -14.79 0.23 6.87
C ILE A 66 -14.94 0.98 8.20
N GLN A 67 -14.89 0.26 9.31
CA GLN A 67 -14.95 0.82 10.66
C GLN A 67 -13.58 1.19 11.21
N SER A 68 -12.54 0.42 10.86
CA SER A 68 -11.19 0.71 11.34
C SER A 68 -10.13 0.18 10.40
N ILE A 69 -9.01 0.89 10.39
CA ILE A 69 -7.76 0.49 9.74
C ILE A 69 -6.70 0.43 10.83
N ARG A 70 -5.91 -0.64 10.84
CA ARG A 70 -4.76 -0.77 11.73
C ARG A 70 -3.56 -1.22 10.92
N THR A 71 -2.42 -0.61 11.18
CA THR A 71 -1.16 -1.02 10.57
C THR A 71 -0.25 -1.64 11.62
N SER A 72 0.41 -2.72 11.27
CA SER A 72 1.39 -3.38 12.13
C SER A 72 2.55 -3.94 11.31
N ARG A 73 3.66 -4.23 11.98
CA ARG A 73 4.83 -4.84 11.37
C ARG A 73 5.08 -6.20 12.00
N THR A 74 5.29 -7.21 11.16
CA THR A 74 5.58 -8.58 11.58
C THR A 74 6.82 -9.08 10.84
N GLY A 75 8.00 -8.98 11.46
CA GLY A 75 9.27 -9.32 10.81
C GLY A 75 9.57 -8.42 9.61
N ALA A 76 9.69 -9.04 8.43
CA ALA A 76 9.96 -8.37 7.15
C ALA A 76 8.67 -8.02 6.35
N CYS A 77 7.49 -8.13 6.97
CA CYS A 77 6.24 -7.74 6.34
C CYS A 77 5.49 -6.67 7.14
N HIS A 78 4.68 -5.90 6.42
CA HIS A 78 3.73 -4.95 6.96
C HIS A 78 2.31 -5.48 6.74
N LEU A 79 1.47 -5.32 7.74
CA LEU A 79 0.08 -5.75 7.72
C LEU A 79 -0.83 -4.52 7.80
N ILE A 80 -1.87 -4.50 6.97
CA ILE A 80 -2.97 -3.54 7.04
C ILE A 80 -4.22 -4.34 7.35
N GLU A 81 -4.75 -4.18 8.54
CA GLU A 81 -5.96 -4.84 9.02
C GLU A 81 -7.15 -3.92 8.84
N LEU A 82 -8.22 -4.43 8.23
CA LEU A 82 -9.48 -3.72 8.06
C LEU A 82 -10.61 -4.49 8.75
N ALA A 83 -11.41 -3.77 9.54
CA ALA A 83 -12.66 -4.28 10.10
C ALA A 83 -13.83 -3.55 9.44
N LEU A 84 -14.85 -4.31 9.05
CA LEU A 84 -16.07 -3.83 8.43
C LEU A 84 -17.23 -3.81 9.44
N ASP A 85 -18.25 -3.00 9.18
CA ASP A 85 -19.44 -2.86 10.03
C ASP A 85 -20.38 -4.06 10.03
N ASP A 86 -20.25 -4.95 9.04
CA ASP A 86 -20.94 -6.23 8.98
C ASP A 86 -20.26 -7.34 9.80
N GLY A 87 -19.18 -7.02 10.52
CA GLY A 87 -18.41 -7.96 11.33
C GLY A 87 -17.31 -8.72 10.57
N THR A 88 -17.20 -8.51 9.25
CA THR A 88 -16.11 -9.07 8.45
C THR A 88 -14.79 -8.34 8.74
N SER A 89 -13.68 -9.06 8.72
CA SER A 89 -12.35 -8.45 8.74
C SER A 89 -11.41 -9.14 7.76
N PHE A 90 -10.40 -8.40 7.29
CA PHE A 90 -9.37 -8.95 6.43
C PHE A 90 -8.04 -8.22 6.62
N THR A 91 -6.97 -8.84 6.14
CA THR A 91 -5.61 -8.30 6.24
C THR A 91 -4.96 -8.26 4.86
N ILE A 92 -4.38 -7.11 4.51
CA ILE A 92 -3.46 -6.95 3.38
C ILE A 92 -2.04 -7.12 3.91
N ARG A 93 -1.28 -8.04 3.32
CA ARG A 93 0.13 -8.28 3.66
C ARG A 93 1.03 -7.71 2.57
N VAL A 94 1.96 -6.85 2.98
CA VAL A 94 2.99 -6.26 2.12
C VAL A 94 4.34 -6.82 2.52
N GLU A 95 5.02 -7.49 1.60
CA GLU A 95 6.29 -8.17 1.84
C GLU A 95 7.46 -7.44 1.15
N GLU A 96 8.64 -7.52 1.76
CA GLU A 96 9.89 -7.12 1.14
C GLU A 96 10.58 -8.35 0.53
N VAL A 97 11.00 -8.26 -0.74
CA VAL A 97 11.58 -9.37 -1.54
C VAL A 97 13.00 -9.08 -2.02
#